data_AF-A0A918QX74-F1
#
_entry.id   AF-A0A918QX74-F1
#
_cell.length_a   1.000
_cell.length_b   1.000
_cell.length_c   1.000
_cell.angle_alpha   90.00
_cell.angle_beta   90.00
_cell.angle_gamma   90.00
#
_symmetry.space_group_name_H-M   'P 1'
#
loop_
_entity.id
_entity.type
_entity.pdbx_description
1 polymer ?
#
loop_
_entity_poly.entity_id
_entity_poly.type
_entity_poly.pdbx_seq_one_letter_code
_entity_poly.pdbx_strand_id
1 'polypeptide(L)'
;MTGRPTPHLPSPGDELGTAGPFYPRLGDLARDTAKDGRIGVIVTLPRVGASTYHLRPPGGGDEWSAPADGTTLRPVPAQATYVTPMRRDAVYDHRAQQSALPVLVHYDDGGTAESLLVLTPDQVELYAIQFERLISQREQTQGNAA
;
A
#
# COMPACT_ATOMS: atom_id res chain seq x y z
N MET A 1 -4.22 -26.48 -11.31
CA MET A 1 -4.81 -26.20 -9.99
C MET A 1 -3.81 -25.37 -9.22
N THR A 2 -3.94 -24.04 -9.29
CA THR A 2 -3.00 -23.09 -8.67
C THR A 2 -3.54 -22.70 -7.29
N GLY A 3 -2.75 -22.98 -6.25
CA GLY A 3 -3.08 -22.62 -4.87
C GLY A 3 -3.22 -21.11 -4.71
N ARG A 4 -4.36 -20.69 -4.15
CA ARG A 4 -4.68 -19.29 -3.80
C ARG A 4 -3.86 -18.91 -2.57
N PRO A 5 -3.20 -17.74 -2.50
CA PRO A 5 -2.58 -17.30 -1.26
C PRO A 5 -3.71 -16.97 -0.27
N THR A 6 -3.75 -17.68 0.86
CA THR A 6 -4.55 -17.32 2.01
C THR A 6 -4.05 -15.97 2.52
N PRO A 7 -4.91 -14.97 2.80
CA PRO A 7 -4.48 -13.77 3.51
C PRO A 7 -3.97 -14.22 4.88
N HIS A 8 -2.65 -14.16 5.08
CA HIS A 8 -2.07 -14.41 6.40
C HIS A 8 -2.53 -13.28 7.32
N LEU A 9 -3.28 -13.62 8.36
CA LEU A 9 -3.31 -12.76 9.55
C LEU A 9 -1.86 -12.65 10.06
N PRO A 10 -1.33 -11.44 10.28
CA PRO A 10 -0.01 -11.30 10.85
C PRO A 10 0.01 -11.96 12.23
N SER A 11 0.95 -12.89 12.42
CA SER A 11 1.15 -13.54 13.72
C SER A 11 1.75 -12.53 14.71
N PRO A 12 1.34 -12.53 15.99
CA PRO A 12 1.93 -11.66 16.99
C PRO A 12 3.37 -12.13 17.25
N GLY A 13 4.35 -11.32 16.87
CA GLY A 13 5.77 -11.56 17.14
C GLY A 13 6.66 -11.81 15.93
N ASP A 14 6.13 -11.79 14.69
CA ASP A 14 7.02 -11.66 13.53
C ASP A 14 7.58 -10.23 13.52
N GLU A 15 8.89 -10.11 13.69
CA GLU A 15 9.61 -8.89 13.32
C GLU A 15 9.12 -8.48 11.93
N LEU A 16 8.73 -7.20 11.77
CA LEU A 16 8.37 -6.61 10.48
C LEU A 16 9.42 -7.06 9.46
N GLY A 17 9.04 -8.02 8.60
CA GLY A 17 9.97 -8.71 7.72
C GLY A 17 10.86 -7.68 7.05
N THR A 18 12.18 -7.82 7.21
CA THR A 18 13.12 -6.91 6.56
C THR A 18 12.76 -6.90 5.09
N ALA A 19 12.27 -5.76 4.60
CA ALA A 19 11.78 -5.64 3.24
C ALA A 19 12.83 -6.25 2.30
N GLY A 20 12.40 -7.16 1.44
CA GLY A 20 13.29 -7.84 0.50
C GLY A 20 14.12 -6.81 -0.29
N PRO A 21 15.27 -7.24 -0.86
CA PRO A 21 16.15 -6.35 -1.61
C PRO A 21 15.36 -5.55 -2.65
N PHE A 22 15.54 -4.22 -2.62
CA PHE A 22 14.92 -3.32 -3.57
C PHE A 22 15.70 -3.35 -4.88
N TYR A 23 15.02 -3.67 -5.98
CA TYR A 23 15.60 -3.69 -7.32
C TYR A 23 14.98 -2.57 -8.18
N PRO A 24 15.53 -1.34 -8.13
CA PRO A 24 14.98 -0.20 -8.83
C PRO A 24 14.92 -0.41 -10.34
N ARG A 25 13.83 0.04 -10.95
CA ARG A 25 13.57 0.08 -12.39
C ARG A 25 13.62 1.51 -12.90
N LEU A 26 13.77 1.68 -14.21
CA LEU A 26 13.72 2.98 -14.84
C LEU A 26 12.36 3.64 -14.57
N GLY A 27 12.37 4.87 -14.08
CA GLY A 27 11.18 5.63 -13.69
C GLY A 27 10.76 5.47 -12.23
N ASP A 28 11.33 4.52 -11.47
CA ASP A 28 10.99 4.35 -10.06
C ASP A 28 11.44 5.56 -9.24
N LEU A 29 10.66 5.92 -8.22
CA LEU A 29 11.11 6.83 -7.17
C LEU A 29 11.93 6.05 -6.13
N ALA A 30 13.14 6.52 -5.87
CA ALA A 30 14.03 5.96 -4.88
C ALA A 30 14.52 7.03 -3.91
N ARG A 31 14.56 6.67 -2.62
CA ARG A 31 15.23 7.41 -1.56
C ARG A 31 16.66 6.90 -1.46
N ASP A 32 17.64 7.79 -1.63
CA ASP A 32 19.05 7.45 -1.51
C ASP A 32 19.57 7.77 -0.11
N THR A 33 19.82 6.72 0.69
CA THR A 33 20.29 6.85 2.07
C THR A 33 21.73 7.37 2.16
N ALA A 34 22.52 7.25 1.09
CA ALA A 34 23.88 7.80 1.04
C ALA A 34 23.90 9.31 0.69
N LYS A 35 22.74 9.90 0.38
CA LYS A 35 22.55 11.32 0.06
C LYS A 35 21.52 11.97 0.99
N ASP A 36 21.66 11.73 2.29
CA ASP A 36 20.77 12.27 3.34
C ASP A 36 19.28 11.94 3.13
N GLY A 37 18.99 10.85 2.42
CA GLY A 37 17.62 10.46 2.09
C GLY A 37 16.99 11.29 0.98
N ARG A 38 17.79 11.92 0.11
CA ARG A 38 17.31 12.61 -1.09
C ARG A 38 16.49 11.66 -1.98
N ILE A 39 15.38 12.17 -2.51
CA ILE A 39 14.48 11.41 -3.39
C ILE A 39 14.77 11.77 -4.85
N GLY A 40 14.89 10.75 -5.68
CA GLY A 40 15.06 10.89 -7.13
C GLY A 40 14.35 9.82 -7.93
N VAL A 41 14.07 10.14 -9.19
CA VAL A 41 13.58 9.21 -10.21
C VAL A 41 14.78 8.50 -10.82
N ILE A 42 14.75 7.16 -10.92
CA ILE A 42 15.77 6.39 -11.63
C ILE A 42 15.71 6.72 -13.12
N VAL A 43 16.78 7.30 -13.66
CA VAL A 43 16.90 7.69 -15.09
C VAL A 43 17.90 6.84 -15.87
N THR A 44 18.81 6.14 -15.16
CA THR A 44 19.72 5.15 -15.77
C THR A 44 19.88 3.95 -14.83
N LEU A 45 19.80 2.74 -15.39
CA LEU A 45 20.08 1.49 -14.69
C LEU A 45 21.54 1.06 -14.92
N PRO A 46 22.18 0.39 -13.95
CA PRO A 46 23.45 -0.25 -14.18
C PRO A 46 23.27 -1.36 -15.23
N ARG A 47 24.01 -1.26 -16.33
CA ARG A 47 24.07 -2.26 -17.43
C ARG A 47 25.51 -2.40 -17.86
N VAL A 48 25.80 -3.35 -18.76
CA VAL A 48 27.09 -3.37 -19.46
C VAL A 48 27.27 -2.02 -20.19
N GLY A 49 28.04 -1.11 -19.61
CA GLY A 49 28.23 0.28 -20.08
C GLY A 49 27.94 1.39 -19.04
N ALA A 50 27.22 1.10 -17.96
CA ALA A 50 27.02 2.02 -16.83
C ALA A 50 27.18 1.25 -15.51
N SER A 51 28.15 1.64 -14.69
CA SER A 51 28.49 0.94 -13.44
C SER A 51 27.70 1.43 -12.22
N THR A 52 26.70 2.28 -12.41
CA THR A 52 25.93 2.94 -11.35
C THR A 52 24.49 3.20 -11.77
N TYR A 53 23.59 3.31 -10.80
CA TYR A 53 22.29 3.94 -11.01
C TYR A 53 22.49 5.45 -11.17
N HIS A 54 21.65 6.08 -11.98
CA HIS A 54 21.54 7.54 -12.01
C HIS A 54 20.14 7.98 -11.66
N LEU A 55 20.06 9.04 -10.85
CA LEU A 55 18.84 9.59 -10.30
C LEU A 55 18.74 11.08 -10.60
N ARG A 56 17.52 11.56 -10.82
CA ARG A 56 17.22 12.98 -11.01
C ARG A 56 16.09 13.42 -10.07
N PRO A 57 16.07 14.66 -9.54
CA PRO A 57 14.97 15.09 -8.70
C PRO A 57 13.63 15.06 -9.47
N PRO A 58 12.52 14.75 -8.80
CA PRO A 58 11.19 14.92 -9.38
C PRO A 58 11.01 16.40 -9.78
N GLY A 59 10.67 16.66 -11.05
CA GLY A 59 10.58 18.02 -11.59
C GLY A 59 11.85 18.55 -12.27
N GLY A 60 12.94 17.78 -12.28
CA GLY A 60 14.18 18.11 -12.98
C GLY A 60 15.29 18.66 -12.06
N GLY A 61 16.43 19.01 -12.65
CA GLY A 61 17.63 19.46 -11.94
C GLY A 61 18.81 18.48 -12.06
N ASP A 62 19.84 18.73 -11.24
CA ASP A 62 21.11 18.02 -11.34
C ASP A 62 20.98 16.54 -10.97
N GLU A 63 21.49 15.70 -11.87
CA GLU A 63 21.55 14.26 -11.71
C GLU A 63 22.64 13.85 -10.72
N TRP A 64 22.43 12.73 -10.02
CA TRP A 64 23.46 12.10 -9.20
C TRP A 64 23.46 10.59 -9.38
N SER A 65 24.56 9.96 -8.97
CA SER A 65 24.75 8.51 -9.08
C SER A 65 24.63 7.81 -7.73
N ALA A 66 24.13 6.57 -7.76
CA ALA A 66 24.12 5.63 -6.65
C ALA A 66 24.80 4.30 -7.05
N PRO A 67 25.37 3.54 -6.10
CA PRO A 67 26.07 2.29 -6.39
C PRO A 67 25.21 1.27 -7.16
N ALA A 68 25.82 0.53 -8.09
CA ALA A 68 25.12 -0.48 -8.91
C ALA A 68 24.49 -1.63 -8.11
N ASP A 69 24.94 -1.88 -6.89
CA ASP A 69 24.34 -2.88 -6.02
C ASP A 69 22.99 -2.43 -5.42
N GLY A 70 22.60 -1.17 -5.60
CA GLY A 70 21.33 -0.61 -5.13
C GLY A 70 21.21 -0.54 -3.61
N THR A 71 22.27 -0.82 -2.85
CA THR A 71 22.23 -1.01 -1.39
C THR A 71 21.89 0.27 -0.63
N THR A 72 22.11 1.44 -1.22
CA THR A 72 21.75 2.75 -0.66
C THR A 72 20.35 3.20 -1.06
N LEU A 73 19.72 2.53 -2.02
CA LEU A 73 18.41 2.90 -2.54
C LEU A 73 17.31 2.19 -1.75
N ARG A 74 16.27 2.94 -1.39
CA ARG A 74 15.05 2.44 -0.78
C ARG A 74 13.86 2.86 -1.63
N PRO A 75 12.83 2.02 -1.79
CA PRO A 75 11.62 2.44 -2.49
C PRO A 75 11.02 3.62 -1.73
N VAL A 76 10.51 4.61 -2.47
CA VAL A 76 9.61 5.60 -1.88
C VAL A 76 8.23 4.95 -1.84
N PRO A 77 7.62 4.74 -0.65
CA PRO A 77 6.30 4.15 -0.58
C PRO A 77 5.28 5.10 -1.24
N ALA A 78 4.46 4.56 -2.14
CA ALA A 78 3.32 5.28 -2.67
C ALA A 78 2.36 5.65 -1.54
N GLN A 79 1.69 6.80 -1.65
CA GLN A 79 0.79 7.27 -0.60
C GLN A 79 -0.61 6.69 -0.80
N ALA A 80 -1.16 6.10 0.25
CA ALA A 80 -2.53 5.61 0.23
C ALA A 80 -3.49 6.79 0.07
N THR A 81 -4.33 6.75 -0.97
CA THR A 81 -5.31 7.80 -1.28
C THR A 81 -6.69 7.44 -0.71
N TYR A 82 -7.17 6.22 -0.97
CA TYR A 82 -8.46 5.74 -0.46
C TYR A 82 -8.49 4.22 -0.37
N VAL A 83 -9.52 3.70 0.31
CA VAL A 83 -9.69 2.28 0.59
C VAL A 83 -11.10 1.84 0.20
N THR A 84 -11.22 0.70 -0.46
CA THR A 84 -12.51 0.13 -0.86
C THR A 84 -12.69 -1.28 -0.29
N PRO A 85 -13.86 -1.63 0.28
CA PRO A 85 -14.17 -3.00 0.66
C PRO A 85 -14.08 -3.96 -0.53
N MET A 86 -13.51 -5.13 -0.32
CA MET A 86 -13.53 -6.21 -1.31
C MET A 86 -14.87 -6.96 -1.25
N ARG A 87 -15.24 -7.66 -2.33
CA ARG A 87 -16.41 -8.56 -2.34
C ARG A 87 -16.11 -9.87 -1.59
N ARG A 88 -15.82 -9.76 -0.29
CA ARG A 88 -15.56 -10.85 0.65
C ARG A 88 -16.19 -10.50 2.00
N ASP A 89 -16.59 -11.53 2.74
CA ASP A 89 -17.21 -11.34 4.05
C ASP A 89 -16.19 -10.85 5.09
N ALA A 90 -16.67 -10.09 6.08
CA ALA A 90 -15.90 -9.78 7.27
C ALA A 90 -15.74 -11.05 8.13
N VAL A 91 -14.60 -11.17 8.79
CA VAL A 91 -14.28 -12.30 9.68
C VAL A 91 -14.10 -11.77 11.10
N TYR A 92 -14.65 -12.47 12.08
CA TYR A 92 -14.39 -12.21 13.49
C TYR A 92 -13.24 -13.08 13.99
N ASP A 93 -12.19 -12.46 14.51
CA ASP A 93 -11.10 -13.13 15.22
C ASP A 93 -11.37 -13.07 16.73
N HIS A 94 -11.80 -14.21 17.27
CA HIS A 94 -12.08 -14.35 18.68
C HIS A 94 -10.81 -14.21 19.56
N ARG A 95 -9.62 -14.54 19.05
CA ARG A 95 -8.37 -14.44 19.83
C ARG A 95 -7.95 -13.00 20.02
N ALA A 96 -8.07 -12.19 18.96
CA ALA A 96 -7.77 -10.76 19.00
C ALA A 96 -8.95 -9.90 19.48
N GLN A 97 -10.14 -10.48 19.64
CA GLN A 97 -11.39 -9.77 19.94
C GLN A 97 -11.66 -8.64 18.92
N GLN A 98 -11.40 -8.90 17.64
CA GLN A 98 -11.49 -7.93 16.57
C GLN A 98 -12.18 -8.52 15.34
N SER A 99 -12.77 -7.66 14.52
CA SER A 99 -13.26 -8.03 13.20
C SER A 99 -12.32 -7.54 12.11
N ALA A 100 -12.18 -8.29 11.04
CA ALA A 100 -11.36 -7.95 9.89
C ALA A 100 -12.21 -7.96 8.62
N LEU A 101 -12.25 -6.82 7.91
CA LEU A 101 -12.87 -6.70 6.60
C LEU A 101 -11.78 -6.65 5.52
N PRO A 102 -11.78 -7.56 4.54
CA PRO A 102 -10.86 -7.46 3.40
C PRO A 102 -11.09 -6.19 2.60
N VAL A 103 -10.02 -5.44 2.35
CA VAL A 103 -10.05 -4.16 1.63
C VAL A 103 -8.97 -4.10 0.55
N LEU A 104 -9.17 -3.22 -0.42
CA LEU A 104 -8.18 -2.82 -1.41
C LEU A 104 -7.75 -1.39 -1.12
N VAL A 105 -6.45 -1.18 -0.87
CA VAL A 105 -5.84 0.15 -0.73
C VAL A 105 -5.46 0.66 -2.10
N HIS A 106 -5.85 1.88 -2.43
CA HIS A 106 -5.51 2.57 -3.67
C HIS A 106 -4.46 3.62 -3.39
N TYR A 107 -3.37 3.60 -4.16
CA TYR A 107 -2.24 4.51 -4.00
C TYR A 107 -2.26 5.61 -5.06
N ASP A 108 -1.55 6.71 -4.79
CA ASP A 108 -1.43 7.87 -5.68
C ASP A 108 -0.73 7.57 -7.01
N ASP A 109 0.08 6.52 -7.06
CA ASP A 109 0.72 5.99 -8.27
C ASP A 109 -0.21 5.09 -9.12
N GLY A 110 -1.46 4.92 -8.70
CA GLY A 110 -2.45 4.04 -9.34
C GLY A 110 -2.28 2.56 -8.98
N GLY A 111 -1.29 2.21 -8.16
CA GLY A 111 -1.11 0.89 -7.59
C GLY A 111 -2.24 0.52 -6.62
N THR A 112 -2.40 -0.78 -6.40
CA THR A 112 -3.34 -1.29 -5.39
C THR A 112 -2.74 -2.44 -4.59
N ALA A 113 -3.17 -2.58 -3.33
CA ALA A 113 -2.77 -3.69 -2.46
C ALA A 113 -3.96 -4.27 -1.68
N GLU A 114 -4.07 -5.60 -1.63
CA GLU A 114 -5.00 -6.28 -0.71
C GLU A 114 -4.52 -6.07 0.74
N SER A 115 -5.46 -5.74 1.63
CA SER A 115 -5.21 -5.53 3.05
C SER A 115 -6.45 -5.87 3.89
N LEU A 116 -6.37 -5.69 5.20
CA LEU A 116 -7.48 -5.87 6.15
C LEU A 116 -7.76 -4.55 6.88
N LEU A 117 -9.03 -4.13 6.88
CA LEU A 117 -9.52 -3.13 7.82
C LEU A 117 -9.87 -3.86 9.12
N VAL A 118 -9.12 -3.60 10.17
CA VAL A 118 -9.32 -4.18 11.50
C VAL A 118 -10.20 -3.24 12.33
N LEU A 119 -11.26 -3.79 12.90
CA LEU A 119 -12.26 -3.06 13.67
C LEU A 119 -12.39 -3.67 15.07
N THR A 120 -12.43 -2.83 16.10
CA THR A 120 -12.80 -3.25 17.45
C THR A 120 -14.31 -3.54 17.55
N PRO A 121 -14.78 -4.24 18.59
CA PRO A 121 -16.21 -4.49 18.77
C PRO A 121 -17.05 -3.21 18.77
N ASP A 122 -16.62 -2.18 19.52
CA ASP A 122 -17.30 -0.88 19.58
C ASP A 122 -17.40 -0.20 18.20
N GLN A 123 -16.34 -0.33 17.37
CA GLN A 123 -16.36 0.19 16.01
C GLN A 123 -17.34 -0.58 15.12
N VAL A 124 -17.44 -1.91 15.28
CA VAL A 124 -18.41 -2.72 14.53
C VAL A 124 -19.85 -2.31 14.88
N GLU A 125 -20.16 -2.16 16.17
CA GLU A 125 -21.49 -1.73 16.61
C GLU A 125 -21.84 -0.32 16.09
N LEU A 126 -20.89 0.62 16.19
CA LEU A 126 -21.07 1.97 15.66
C LEU A 126 -21.34 1.98 14.15
N TYR A 127 -20.54 1.23 13.38
CA TYR A 127 -20.68 1.21 11.93
C TYR A 127 -21.92 0.46 11.46
N ALA A 128 -22.39 -0.56 12.18
CA ALA A 128 -23.68 -1.19 11.90
C ALA A 128 -24.81 -0.15 11.90
N ILE A 129 -24.90 0.67 12.94
CA ILE A 129 -25.90 1.74 13.06
C ILE A 129 -25.74 2.79 11.95
N GLN A 130 -24.50 3.20 11.65
CA GLN A 130 -24.26 4.19 10.60
C GLN A 130 -24.64 3.66 9.22
N PHE A 131 -24.32 2.41 8.91
CA PHE A 131 -24.65 1.80 7.63
C PHE A 131 -26.16 1.59 7.47
N GLU A 132 -26.87 1.15 8.51
CA GLU A 132 -28.34 1.09 8.50
C GLU A 132 -28.95 2.46 8.17
N ARG A 133 -28.45 3.53 8.81
CA ARG A 133 -28.92 4.90 8.52
C ARG A 133 -28.67 5.30 7.06
N LEU A 134 -27.51 4.99 6.50
CA LEU A 134 -27.19 5.28 5.10
C LEU A 134 -28.08 4.48 4.13
N ILE A 135 -28.39 3.22 4.45
CA ILE A 135 -29.32 2.39 3.68
C ILE A 135 -30.71 3.02 3.70
N SER A 136 -31.24 3.36 4.87
CA SER A 136 -32.56 4.00 4.99
C SER A 136 -32.63 5.34 4.26
N GLN A 137 -31.57 6.16 4.30
CA GLN A 137 -31.51 7.42 3.56
C GLN A 137 -31.57 7.22 2.04
N ARG A 138 -30.87 6.19 1.53
CA ARG A 138 -30.92 5.82 0.11
C ARG A 138 -32.33 5.40 -0.30
N GLU A 139 -32.97 4.56 0.49
CA GLU A 139 -34.35 4.08 0.23
C GLU A 139 -35.36 5.22 0.20
N GLN A 140 -35.27 6.16 1.15
CA GLN A 140 -36.14 7.36 1.18
C GLN A 140 -35.94 8.23 -0.07
N THR A 141 -34.69 8.41 -0.51
CA THR A 141 -34.39 9.17 -1.73
C THR A 141 -34.97 8.49 -2.98
N GLN A 142 -34.89 7.16 -3.04
CA GLN A 142 -35.45 6.37 -4.13
C GLN A 142 -36.99 6.33 -4.11
N GLY A 143 -37.60 6.30 -2.93
CA GLY A 143 -39.05 6.35 -2.75
C GLY A 143 -39.66 7.72 -3.03
N ASN A 144 -38.93 8.81 -2.79
CA ASN A 144 -39.36 10.18 -3.12
C ASN A 144 -39.17 10.56 -4.60
N ALA A 145 -38.53 9.71 -5.40
CA ALA A 145 -38.31 9.90 -6.84
C ALA A 145 -39.36 9.16 -7.71
N ALA A 146 -40.37 8.54 -7.08
CA ALA A 146 -41.49 7.83 -7.72
C ALA A 146 -42.81 8.59 -7.47
#